data_AF-A0A1W9UFE2-F1
#
_entry.id   AF-A0A1W9UFE2-F1
#
_cell.length_a   1.000
_cell.length_b   1.000
_cell.length_c   1.000
_cell.angle_alpha   90.00
_cell.angle_beta   90.00
_cell.angle_gamma   90.00
#
_symmetry.space_group_name_H-M   'P 1'
#
loop_
_entity.id
_entity.type
_entity.pdbx_description
1 polymer ?
#
loop_
_entity_poly.entity_id
_entity_poly.type
_entity_poly.pdbx_seq_one_letter_code
_entity_poly.pdbx_strand_id
1 'polypeptide(L)'
;MNALKLMLSSMWGFVKPFARQFLTKAGPVLAKAAMEAVTVTATMHGSASHEKRDKAYDLIIDDLKQQGVAMGTDVSTSMVNAAIEVAVQNLKDK
;
A
#
# COMPACT_ATOMS: atom_id res chain seq x y z
N MET A 1 -35.85 -1.20 -1.74
CA MET A 1 -34.42 -0.83 -1.63
C MET A 1 -34.01 -1.11 -0.19
N ASN A 2 -33.15 -2.10 0.06
CA ASN A 2 -32.93 -2.63 1.42
C ASN A 2 -31.95 -1.76 2.21
N ALA A 3 -32.08 -1.72 3.54
CA ALA A 3 -31.27 -0.88 4.44
C ALA A 3 -29.74 -1.07 4.26
N LEU A 4 -29.30 -2.30 3.96
CA LEU A 4 -27.90 -2.60 3.65
C LEU A 4 -27.38 -1.83 2.42
N LYS A 5 -28.22 -1.68 1.39
CA LYS A 5 -27.89 -0.93 0.16
C LYS A 5 -27.80 0.58 0.42
N LEU A 6 -28.60 1.11 1.34
CA LEU A 6 -28.58 2.51 1.77
C LEU A 6 -27.37 2.84 2.64
N MET A 7 -27.00 1.95 3.56
CA MET A 7 -25.78 2.11 4.34
C MET A 7 -24.54 2.05 3.46
N LEU A 8 -24.45 1.05 2.58
CA LEU A 8 -23.33 0.92 1.64
C LEU A 8 -23.21 2.12 0.70
N SER A 9 -24.32 2.69 0.21
CA SER A 9 -24.27 3.88 -0.65
C SER A 9 -23.85 5.15 0.11
N SER A 10 -24.28 5.30 1.37
CA SER A 10 -23.84 6.42 2.23
C SER A 10 -22.36 6.32 2.60
N MET A 11 -21.89 5.12 2.96
CA MET A 11 -20.47 4.84 3.20
C MET A 11 -19.66 5.04 1.93
N TRP A 12 -20.16 4.60 0.78
CA TRP A 12 -19.48 4.80 -0.50
C TRP A 12 -19.36 6.30 -0.85
N GLY A 13 -20.38 7.11 -0.55
CA GLY A 13 -20.30 8.57 -0.69
C GLY A 13 -19.19 9.19 0.15
N PHE A 14 -18.97 8.67 1.36
CA PHE A 14 -17.90 9.09 2.26
C PHE A 14 -16.52 8.58 1.83
N VAL A 15 -16.41 7.32 1.39
CA VAL A 15 -15.14 6.67 1.01
C VAL A 15 -14.65 7.12 -0.37
N LYS A 16 -15.55 7.46 -1.30
CA LYS A 16 -15.25 7.86 -2.68
C LYS A 16 -14.16 8.95 -2.83
N PRO A 17 -14.17 10.07 -2.09
CA PRO A 17 -13.09 11.06 -2.19
C PRO A 17 -11.73 10.50 -1.76
N PHE A 18 -11.67 9.69 -0.70
CA PHE A 18 -10.43 9.02 -0.28
C PHE A 18 -9.96 7.99 -1.29
N ALA A 19 -10.88 7.19 -1.85
CA ALA A 19 -10.59 6.25 -2.91
C ALA A 19 -10.10 6.95 -4.19
N ARG A 20 -10.66 8.12 -4.54
CA ARG A 20 -10.15 8.94 -5.66
C ARG A 20 -8.75 9.48 -5.40
N GLN A 21 -8.47 9.91 -4.17
CA GLN A 21 -7.15 10.38 -3.77
C GLN A 21 -6.13 9.24 -3.75
N PHE A 22 -6.57 8.04 -3.36
CA PHE A 22 -5.78 6.81 -3.45
C PHE A 22 -5.57 6.35 -4.89
N LEU A 23 -6.58 6.50 -5.78
CA LEU A 23 -6.50 6.22 -7.22
C LEU A 23 -5.85 7.35 -8.04
N THR A 24 -5.18 8.30 -7.39
CA THR A 24 -4.27 9.22 -8.08
C THR A 24 -3.04 8.46 -8.60
N LYS A 25 -2.14 9.15 -9.32
CA LYS A 25 -0.89 8.55 -9.84
C LYS A 25 -0.10 7.76 -8.78
N ALA A 26 -0.19 8.15 -7.50
CA ALA A 26 0.56 7.55 -6.42
C ALA A 26 0.10 6.14 -6.03
N GLY A 27 -1.19 5.80 -6.14
CA GLY A 27 -1.72 4.50 -5.68
C GLY A 27 -1.18 3.30 -6.46
N PRO A 28 -1.27 3.28 -7.80
CA PRO A 28 -0.69 2.22 -8.61
C PRO A 28 0.83 2.12 -8.46
N VAL A 29 1.50 3.27 -8.34
CA VAL A 29 2.95 3.36 -8.11
C VAL A 29 3.33 2.73 -6.78
N LEU A 30 2.64 3.08 -5.69
CA LEU A 30 2.83 2.48 -4.37
C LEU A 30 2.57 0.97 -4.36
N ALA A 31 1.50 0.52 -5.00
CA ALA A 31 1.17 -0.90 -5.05
C ALA A 31 2.26 -1.71 -5.75
N LYS A 32 2.78 -1.20 -6.87
CA LYS A 32 3.90 -1.82 -7.58
C LYS A 32 5.17 -1.85 -6.73
N ALA A 33 5.55 -0.70 -6.16
CA ALA A 33 6.70 -0.56 -5.29
C ALA A 33 6.66 -1.56 -4.11
N ALA A 34 5.48 -1.70 -3.48
CA ALA A 34 5.29 -2.61 -2.37
C ALA A 34 5.45 -4.08 -2.77
N MET A 35 4.89 -4.50 -3.91
CA MET A 35 5.04 -5.86 -4.41
C MET A 35 6.52 -6.20 -4.72
N GLU A 36 7.24 -5.28 -5.35
CA GLU A 36 8.65 -5.46 -5.67
C GLU A 36 9.51 -5.52 -4.40
N ALA A 37 9.33 -4.57 -3.47
CA ALA A 37 10.07 -4.53 -2.21
C ALA A 37 9.83 -5.77 -1.34
N VAL A 38 8.58 -6.24 -1.24
CA VAL A 38 8.27 -7.45 -0.46
C VAL A 38 8.83 -8.69 -1.14
N THR A 39 8.82 -8.76 -2.47
CA THR A 39 9.47 -9.85 -3.21
C THR A 39 10.97 -9.89 -2.96
N VAL A 40 11.65 -8.73 -2.97
CA VAL A 40 13.07 -8.63 -2.65
C VAL A 40 13.34 -9.08 -1.21
N THR A 41 12.60 -8.56 -0.23
CA THR A 41 12.82 -8.89 1.18
C THR A 41 12.39 -10.31 1.56
N ALA A 42 11.54 -10.95 0.76
CA ALA A 42 11.24 -12.37 0.92
C ALA A 42 12.51 -13.23 0.78
N THR A 43 13.45 -12.83 -0.07
CA THR A 43 14.73 -13.53 -0.30
C THR A 43 15.76 -13.35 0.82
N MET A 44 15.51 -12.46 1.79
CA MET A 44 16.39 -12.24 2.95
C MET A 44 16.25 -13.39 3.95
N HIS A 45 16.82 -14.55 3.64
CA HIS A 45 16.80 -15.71 4.52
C HIS A 45 17.58 -15.43 5.82
N GLY A 46 17.06 -15.88 6.95
CA GLY A 46 17.68 -15.66 8.27
C GLY A 46 17.35 -14.33 8.95
N SER A 47 16.82 -13.34 8.22
CA SER A 47 16.35 -12.08 8.81
C SER A 47 15.02 -12.23 9.54
N ALA A 48 14.87 -11.48 10.63
CA ALA A 48 13.63 -11.44 11.39
C ALA A 48 12.50 -10.74 10.61
N SER A 49 11.25 -11.06 10.94
CA SER A 49 10.09 -10.51 10.21
C SER A 49 9.98 -8.98 10.28
N HIS A 50 10.44 -8.35 11.37
CA HIS A 50 10.45 -6.90 11.50
C HIS A 50 11.52 -6.26 10.60
N GLU A 51 12.74 -6.81 10.57
CA GLU A 51 13.83 -6.35 9.69
C GLU A 51 13.42 -6.36 8.21
N LYS A 52 12.69 -7.41 7.78
CA LYS A 52 12.17 -7.49 6.41
C LYS A 52 11.15 -6.40 6.11
N ARG A 53 10.26 -6.08 7.07
CA ARG A 53 9.27 -5.01 6.91
C ARG A 53 9.94 -3.64 6.84
N ASP A 54 10.90 -3.38 7.72
CA ASP A 54 11.63 -2.11 7.76
C ASP A 54 12.41 -1.94 6.45
N LYS A 55 13.08 -2.99 5.97
CA LYS A 55 13.76 -2.94 4.68
C LYS A 55 12.81 -2.76 3.50
N ALA A 56 11.63 -3.39 3.52
CA ALA A 56 10.62 -3.21 2.48
C ALA A 56 10.09 -1.77 2.48
N TYR A 57 9.87 -1.19 3.66
CA TYR A 57 9.49 0.21 3.81
C TYR A 57 10.53 1.12 3.18
N ASP A 58 11.81 0.98 3.53
CA ASP A 58 12.89 1.80 2.97
C ASP A 58 12.96 1.72 1.43
N LEU A 59 12.86 0.50 0.89
CA LEU A 59 12.87 0.27 -0.56
C LEU A 59 11.69 0.95 -1.26
N ILE A 60 10.50 0.90 -0.66
CA ILE A 60 9.30 1.58 -1.19
C ILE A 60 9.52 3.09 -1.17
N ILE A 61 9.99 3.65 -0.05
CA ILE A 61 10.21 5.09 0.07
C ILE A 61 11.21 5.58 -0.98
N ASP A 62 12.29 4.85 -1.20
CA ASP A 62 13.30 5.21 -2.19
C ASP A 62 12.75 5.13 -3.62
N ASP A 63 11.98 4.10 -3.96
CA ASP A 63 11.33 3.96 -5.27
C ASP A 63 10.28 5.07 -5.50
N LEU A 64 9.43 5.35 -4.51
CA LEU A 64 8.46 6.44 -4.57
C LEU A 64 9.12 7.80 -4.82
N LYS A 65 10.22 8.09 -4.12
CA LYS A 65 11.00 9.32 -4.32
C LYS A 65 11.55 9.41 -5.76
N GLN A 66 12.08 8.32 -6.30
CA GLN A 66 12.58 8.27 -7.68
C GLN A 66 11.47 8.51 -8.70
N GLN A 67 10.23 8.11 -8.39
CA GLN A 67 9.06 8.33 -9.21
C GLN A 67 8.37 9.69 -8.98
N GLY A 68 8.98 10.56 -8.16
CA GLY A 68 8.45 11.89 -7.86
C GLY A 68 7.21 11.90 -6.97
N VAL A 69 6.97 10.81 -6.23
CA VAL A 69 5.88 10.69 -5.26
C VAL A 69 6.40 11.13 -3.88
N ALA A 70 5.79 12.15 -3.30
CA ALA A 70 6.23 12.72 -2.03
C ALA A 70 5.46 12.14 -0.83
N MET A 71 6.22 11.83 0.23
CA MET A 71 5.66 11.40 1.51
C MET A 71 4.97 12.57 2.22
N GLY A 72 3.85 12.30 2.87
CA GLY A 72 3.03 13.28 3.59
C GLY A 72 2.07 14.08 2.71
N THR A 73 2.35 14.21 1.41
CA THR A 73 1.46 14.87 0.43
C THR A 73 0.72 13.87 -0.45
N ASP A 74 1.44 12.92 -1.05
CA ASP A 74 0.87 11.95 -2.01
C ASP A 74 0.63 10.59 -1.35
N VAL A 75 1.53 10.20 -0.45
CA VAL A 75 1.48 8.92 0.27
C VAL A 75 1.78 9.15 1.75
N SER A 76 1.01 8.51 2.62
CA SER A 76 1.25 8.51 4.07
C SER A 76 1.99 7.25 4.52
N THR A 77 2.65 7.31 5.68
CA THR A 77 3.26 6.13 6.32
C THR A 77 2.27 4.99 6.50
N SER A 78 1.02 5.29 6.90
CA SER A 78 -0.04 4.28 7.02
C SER A 78 -0.37 3.61 5.70
N MET A 79 -0.34 4.35 4.58
CA MET A 79 -0.58 3.77 3.25
C MET A 79 0.56 2.82 2.85
N VAL A 80 1.81 3.18 3.13
CA VAL A 80 2.98 2.31 2.84
C VAL A 80 2.89 1.03 3.66
N ASN A 81 2.63 1.13 4.96
CA ASN A 81 2.51 -0.05 5.83
C ASN A 81 1.35 -0.96 5.38
N ALA A 82 0.19 -0.39 5.06
CA ALA A 82 -0.93 -1.16 4.52
C ALA A 82 -0.58 -1.84 3.19
N ALA A 83 0.15 -1.16 2.29
CA ALA A 83 0.59 -1.73 1.03
C ALA A 83 1.55 -2.90 1.24
N ILE A 84 2.47 -2.82 2.21
CA ILE A 84 3.35 -3.93 2.60
C ILE A 84 2.54 -5.12 3.10
N GLU A 85 1.59 -4.91 4.02
CA GLU A 85 0.74 -5.98 4.56
C GLU A 85 -0.05 -6.69 3.45
N VAL A 86 -0.66 -5.93 2.56
CA VAL A 86 -1.41 -6.46 1.42
C VAL A 86 -0.48 -7.22 0.46
N ALA A 87 0.71 -6.70 0.17
CA ALA A 87 1.68 -7.37 -0.69
C ALA A 87 2.19 -8.68 -0.08
N VAL A 88 2.47 -8.70 1.23
CA VAL A 88 2.82 -9.92 1.97
C VAL A 88 1.69 -10.94 1.88
N GLN A 89 0.43 -10.52 2.04
CA GLN A 89 -0.72 -11.42 1.93
C GLN A 89 -0.84 -12.00 0.51
N ASN A 90 -0.70 -11.17 -0.52
CA ASN A 90 -0.71 -11.62 -1.92
C ASN A 90 0.42 -12.61 -2.26
N LEU A 91 1.57 -12.51 -1.59
CA LEU A 91 2.67 -13.46 -1.74
C LEU A 91 2.40 -14.81 -1.06
N LYS A 92 1.58 -14.85 -0.01
CA LYS A 92 1.17 -16.09 0.67
C LYS A 92 0.04 -16.82 -0.06
N ASP A 93 -0.80 -16.08 -0.78
CA ASP A 93 -1.94 -16.61 -1.52
C ASP A 93 -1.54 -17.15 -2.93
N LYS A 94 -0.25 -17.11 -3.28
CA LYS A 94 0.34 -17.67 -4.50
C LYS A 94 1.20 -18.88 -4.20
#